data_AF-A0A3C0EG26-F1
#
_entry.id   AF-A0A3C0EG26-F1
#
_cell.length_a   1.000
_cell.length_b   1.000
_cell.length_c   1.000
_cell.angle_alpha   90.00
_cell.angle_beta   90.00
_cell.angle_gamma   90.00
#
_symmetry.space_group_name_H-M   'P 1'
#
loop_
_entity.id
_entity.type
_entity.pdbx_description
1 polymer ?
#
loop_
_entity_poly.entity_id
_entity_poly.type
_entity_poly.pdbx_seq_one_letter_code
_entity_poly.pdbx_strand_id
1 'polypeptide(L)'
;MSTTTTLTSQQRVNRAMNHQDHDRVPRFDSYWPETIKRWNDEGFSGDTQQALQMLGSDMYSVGGSWPRAFPGRHEQISEDEKTCTYIDDWGSVVRYWKEQSGTPEHISFGCETREIWEETYKPIYQSYQLELDKNTICKQYAAYREQGKWIFLTGLESIEALRKLLGDVVSMMSMAEDPDWIIDISRTYTDALIRGLDQIVSLGIDPDGLWVYGDMAYNHATMCSPQMYKELVWPDHKRIADWAHTHDMKFILHTDGDVN
;
A
#
# COMPACT_ATOMS: atom_id res chain seq x y z
N MET A 1 -16.62 9.28 -40.17
CA MET A 1 -15.54 9.55 -39.20
C MET A 1 -16.16 9.38 -37.82
N SER A 2 -15.76 8.35 -37.08
CA SER A 2 -16.22 8.19 -35.69
C SER A 2 -15.59 9.32 -34.89
N THR A 3 -16.40 10.27 -34.41
CA THR A 3 -15.96 11.27 -33.44
C THR A 3 -15.71 10.52 -32.13
N THR A 4 -14.47 10.07 -31.90
CA THR A 4 -14.10 9.47 -30.62
C THR A 4 -14.29 10.54 -29.55
N THR A 5 -15.36 10.45 -28.77
CA THR A 5 -15.64 11.37 -27.67
C THR A 5 -14.54 11.21 -26.63
N THR A 6 -13.77 12.27 -26.39
CA THR A 6 -12.73 12.29 -25.36
C THR A 6 -13.39 12.10 -23.99
N LEU A 7 -12.95 11.08 -23.25
CA LEU A 7 -13.46 10.75 -21.92
C LEU A 7 -12.69 11.51 -20.83
N THR A 8 -13.33 11.74 -19.69
CA THR A 8 -12.58 12.09 -18.48
C THR A 8 -11.74 10.90 -18.01
N SER A 9 -10.74 11.14 -17.17
CA SER A 9 -9.93 10.04 -16.60
C SER A 9 -10.81 9.11 -15.77
N GLN A 10 -11.74 9.67 -14.99
CA GLN A 10 -12.72 8.90 -14.23
C GLN A 10 -13.53 7.95 -15.12
N GLN A 11 -14.09 8.47 -16.22
CA GLN A 11 -14.87 7.66 -17.18
C GLN A 11 -14.01 6.60 -17.86
N ARG A 12 -12.80 6.96 -18.27
CA ARG A 12 -11.85 6.08 -18.97
C ARG A 12 -11.45 4.89 -18.10
N VAL A 13 -11.00 5.15 -16.87
CA VAL A 13 -10.60 4.08 -15.94
C VAL A 13 -11.79 3.21 -15.57
N ASN A 14 -12.95 3.79 -15.24
CA ASN A 14 -14.14 3.01 -14.91
C ASN A 14 -14.60 2.12 -16.08
N ARG A 15 -14.56 2.60 -17.32
CA ARG A 15 -14.87 1.76 -18.50
C ARG A 15 -13.86 0.64 -18.68
N ALA A 16 -12.57 0.93 -18.57
CA ALA A 16 -11.51 -0.08 -18.67
C ALA A 16 -11.67 -1.19 -17.62
N MET A 17 -11.91 -0.82 -16.36
CA MET A 17 -12.14 -1.77 -15.25
C MET A 17 -13.46 -2.56 -15.38
N ASN A 18 -14.42 -2.06 -16.17
CA ASN A 18 -15.67 -2.75 -16.48
C ASN A 18 -15.63 -3.50 -17.82
N HIS A 19 -14.47 -3.62 -18.46
CA HIS A 19 -14.30 -4.27 -19.77
C HIS A 19 -15.17 -3.63 -20.88
N GLN A 20 -15.29 -2.30 -20.86
CA GLN A 20 -16.04 -1.50 -21.85
C GLN A 20 -15.09 -0.71 -22.77
N ASP A 21 -15.60 -0.35 -23.94
CA ASP A 21 -14.89 0.50 -24.92
C ASP A 21 -14.51 1.86 -24.32
N HIS A 22 -13.28 2.28 -24.56
CA HIS A 22 -12.70 3.52 -24.04
C HIS A 22 -11.84 4.20 -25.11
N ASP A 23 -11.57 5.49 -24.95
CA ASP A 23 -10.90 6.32 -25.95
C ASP A 23 -9.38 6.08 -26.05
N ARG A 24 -8.73 5.67 -24.95
CA ARG A 24 -7.36 5.14 -24.88
C ARG A 24 -7.13 4.35 -23.59
N VAL A 25 -6.08 3.52 -23.55
CA VAL A 25 -5.67 2.80 -22.34
C VAL A 25 -5.41 3.81 -21.20
N PRO A 26 -6.01 3.63 -20.00
CA PRO A 26 -5.68 4.44 -18.84
C PRO A 26 -4.21 4.29 -18.43
N ARG A 27 -3.64 5.35 -17.85
CA ARG A 27 -2.23 5.38 -17.43
C ARG A 27 -2.09 5.76 -15.97
N PHE A 28 -1.18 5.08 -15.29
CA PHE A 28 -0.72 5.40 -13.96
C PHE A 28 0.67 4.83 -13.77
N ASP A 29 1.54 5.57 -13.11
CA ASP A 29 2.90 5.18 -12.79
C ASP A 29 3.27 5.71 -11.40
N SER A 30 4.31 5.14 -10.80
CA SER A 30 4.98 5.67 -9.62
C SER A 30 6.47 5.76 -9.89
N TYR A 31 7.09 6.89 -9.52
CA TYR A 31 8.50 7.16 -9.81
C TYR A 31 9.33 7.22 -8.54
N TRP A 32 10.50 6.59 -8.58
CA TRP A 32 11.52 6.75 -7.53
C TRP A 32 11.98 8.23 -7.45
N PRO A 33 12.31 8.74 -6.24
CA PRO A 33 12.80 10.11 -6.08
C PRO A 33 14.00 10.45 -6.99
N GLU A 34 14.89 9.49 -7.25
CA GLU A 34 16.03 9.63 -8.16
C GLU A 34 15.60 9.89 -9.60
N THR A 35 14.49 9.29 -10.04
CA THR A 35 13.97 9.52 -11.39
C THR A 35 13.52 10.96 -11.54
N ILE A 36 12.79 11.48 -10.55
CA ILE A 36 12.36 12.88 -10.51
C ILE A 36 13.57 13.82 -10.41
N LYS A 37 14.53 13.49 -9.56
CA LYS A 37 15.77 14.26 -9.42
C LYS A 37 16.52 14.35 -10.76
N ARG A 38 16.73 13.20 -11.42
CA ARG A 38 17.40 13.14 -12.73
C ARG A 38 16.67 13.98 -13.78
N TRP A 39 15.35 13.86 -13.86
CA TRP A 39 14.58 14.67 -14.82
C TRP A 39 14.72 16.17 -14.54
N ASN A 40 14.76 16.59 -13.27
CA ASN A 40 15.02 17.99 -12.94
C ASN A 40 16.42 18.44 -13.41
N ASP A 41 17.45 17.61 -13.26
CA ASP A 41 18.80 17.88 -13.76
C ASP A 41 18.84 17.93 -15.32
N GLU A 42 17.90 17.28 -15.99
CA GLU A 42 17.75 17.22 -17.46
C GLU A 42 16.81 18.31 -18.04
N GLY A 43 16.24 19.18 -17.19
CA GLY A 43 15.45 20.34 -17.61
C GLY A 43 13.94 20.25 -17.39
N PHE A 44 13.44 19.17 -16.76
CA PHE A 44 12.10 19.21 -16.14
C PHE A 44 12.13 20.12 -14.90
N SER A 45 11.00 20.69 -14.51
CA SER A 45 10.90 21.50 -13.30
C SER A 45 9.59 21.15 -12.59
N GLY A 46 9.70 20.32 -11.57
CA GLY A 46 8.53 19.87 -10.81
C GLY A 46 8.80 18.64 -9.96
N ASP A 47 7.77 18.23 -9.26
CA ASP A 47 7.70 17.04 -8.42
C ASP A 47 7.05 15.86 -9.18
N THR A 48 6.86 14.75 -8.45
CA THR A 48 6.17 13.55 -8.95
C THR A 48 4.77 13.85 -9.47
N GLN A 49 3.99 14.74 -8.84
CA GLN A 49 2.64 15.07 -9.28
C GLN A 49 2.65 15.84 -10.59
N GLN A 50 3.56 16.81 -10.76
CA GLN A 50 3.71 17.51 -12.03
C GLN A 50 4.19 16.57 -13.14
N ALA A 51 5.09 15.64 -12.84
CA ALA A 51 5.51 14.62 -13.81
C ALA A 51 4.34 13.72 -14.25
N LEU A 52 3.55 13.22 -13.30
CA LEU A 52 2.34 12.43 -13.58
C LEU A 52 1.34 13.22 -14.44
N GLN A 53 1.14 14.50 -14.15
CA GLN A 53 0.26 15.35 -14.94
C GLN A 53 0.77 15.54 -16.37
N MET A 54 2.07 15.83 -16.55
CA MET A 54 2.68 16.01 -17.88
C MET A 54 2.65 14.73 -18.72
N LEU A 55 2.82 13.56 -18.09
CA LEU A 55 2.78 12.26 -18.74
C LEU A 55 1.35 11.73 -18.97
N GLY A 56 0.35 12.48 -18.51
CA GLY A 56 -1.06 12.20 -18.75
C GLY A 56 -1.64 11.09 -17.88
N SER A 57 -1.20 11.01 -16.61
CA SER A 57 -1.78 10.09 -15.63
C SER A 57 -3.29 10.32 -15.48
N ASP A 58 -4.01 9.21 -15.41
CA ASP A 58 -5.46 9.16 -15.22
C ASP A 58 -5.86 8.97 -13.76
N MET A 59 -4.96 8.39 -12.96
CA MET A 59 -5.22 7.92 -11.60
C MET A 59 -4.37 8.70 -10.59
N TYR A 60 -4.96 9.09 -9.46
CA TYR A 60 -4.29 9.85 -8.40
C TYR A 60 -4.72 9.35 -7.01
N SER A 61 -3.74 9.13 -6.14
CA SER A 61 -4.00 8.80 -4.74
C SER A 61 -4.21 10.07 -3.91
N VAL A 62 -5.16 10.03 -2.96
CA VAL A 62 -5.43 11.14 -2.02
C VAL A 62 -5.25 10.73 -0.56
N GLY A 63 -4.85 9.48 -0.28
CA GLY A 63 -4.68 8.98 1.08
C GLY A 63 -4.68 7.46 1.12
N GLY A 64 -4.42 6.90 2.31
CA GLY A 64 -4.45 5.46 2.51
C GLY A 64 -4.26 5.05 3.95
N SER A 65 -4.59 3.80 4.26
CA SER A 65 -4.38 3.22 5.57
C SER A 65 -3.32 2.13 5.52
N TRP A 66 -2.17 2.42 6.11
CA TRP A 66 -1.05 1.50 6.23
C TRP A 66 -0.72 1.41 7.72
N PRO A 67 -1.41 0.54 8.49
CA PRO A 67 -1.22 0.45 9.93
C PRO A 67 0.22 0.12 10.32
N ARG A 68 0.95 1.11 10.83
CA ARG A 68 2.29 0.94 11.39
C ARG A 68 2.19 0.88 12.90
N ALA A 69 2.98 0.02 13.53
CA ALA A 69 2.93 -0.15 14.98
C ALA A 69 3.41 1.11 15.72
N PHE A 70 4.40 1.82 15.17
CA PHE A 70 4.99 3.01 15.78
C PHE A 70 5.09 4.16 14.75
N PRO A 71 3.97 4.75 14.31
CA PRO A 71 3.97 5.77 13.27
C PRO A 71 4.97 6.91 13.56
N GLY A 72 5.83 7.23 12.59
CA GLY A 72 6.82 8.29 12.71
C GLY A 72 8.09 7.93 13.50
N ARG A 73 8.20 6.71 14.04
CA ARG A 73 9.42 6.24 14.70
C ARG A 73 10.56 6.10 13.69
N HIS A 74 11.71 6.68 14.02
CA HIS A 74 12.93 6.62 13.24
C HIS A 74 14.14 6.83 14.16
N GLU A 75 14.58 5.77 14.83
CA GLU A 75 15.65 5.85 15.84
C GLU A 75 16.96 5.34 15.26
N GLN A 76 17.93 6.24 15.06
CA GLN A 76 19.26 5.88 14.55
C GLN A 76 20.05 5.05 15.58
N ILE A 77 20.51 3.88 15.15
CA ILE A 77 21.35 2.98 15.96
C ILE A 77 22.83 3.17 15.62
N SER A 78 23.16 3.23 14.34
CA SER A 78 24.55 3.34 13.86
C SER A 78 24.62 3.87 12.44
N GLU A 79 25.79 4.38 12.06
CA GLU A 79 26.06 4.96 10.75
C GLU A 79 27.51 4.71 10.36
N ASP A 80 27.75 4.33 9.10
CA ASP A 80 29.09 4.24 8.51
C ASP A 80 29.20 5.17 7.30
N GLU A 81 30.25 5.05 6.47
CA GLU A 81 30.42 5.95 5.30
C GLU A 81 29.27 5.84 4.28
N LYS A 82 28.65 4.67 4.13
CA LYS A 82 27.70 4.39 3.03
C LYS A 82 26.27 4.15 3.49
N THR A 83 26.09 3.70 4.73
CA THR A 83 24.80 3.24 5.24
C THR A 83 24.47 3.85 6.58
N CYS A 84 23.18 3.83 6.91
CA CYS A 84 22.69 4.16 8.23
C CYS A 84 21.64 3.14 8.67
N THR A 85 21.72 2.74 9.93
CA THR A 85 20.86 1.72 10.54
C THR A 85 19.92 2.38 11.53
N TYR A 86 18.63 2.05 11.43
CA TYR A 86 17.58 2.64 12.25
C TYR A 86 16.61 1.58 12.77
N ILE A 87 15.89 1.90 13.83
CA ILE A 87 14.60 1.26 14.15
C ILE A 87 13.52 2.04 13.42
N ASP A 88 12.76 1.36 12.57
CA ASP A 88 11.69 1.96 11.79
C ASP A 88 10.33 2.00 12.52
N ASP A 89 9.30 2.46 11.82
CA ASP A 89 7.94 2.58 12.31
C ASP A 89 7.16 1.26 12.39
N TRP A 90 7.77 0.15 11.96
CA TRP A 90 7.31 -1.22 12.21
C TRP A 90 7.99 -1.84 13.43
N GLY A 91 9.01 -1.19 13.98
CA GLY A 91 9.82 -1.70 15.08
C GLY A 91 10.98 -2.60 14.62
N SER A 92 11.23 -2.67 13.31
CA SER A 92 12.29 -3.47 12.71
C SER A 92 13.61 -2.70 12.68
N VAL A 93 14.73 -3.42 12.79
CA VAL A 93 16.07 -2.86 12.61
C VAL A 93 16.43 -2.98 11.14
N VAL A 94 16.57 -1.84 10.48
CA VAL A 94 16.77 -1.75 9.03
C VAL A 94 17.98 -0.90 8.70
N ARG A 95 18.69 -1.27 7.62
CA ARG A 95 19.84 -0.52 7.11
C ARG A 95 19.56 -0.01 5.69
N TYR A 96 19.73 1.28 5.52
CA TYR A 96 19.56 1.98 4.24
C TYR A 96 20.90 2.52 3.72
N TRP A 97 21.02 2.60 2.40
CA TRP A 97 22.06 3.40 1.75
C TRP A 97 21.77 4.90 1.93
N LYS A 98 22.80 5.70 2.17
CA LYS A 98 22.63 7.16 2.37
C LYS A 98 22.32 7.92 1.08
N GLU A 99 22.92 7.48 -0.02
CA GLU A 99 22.93 8.23 -1.29
C GLU A 99 22.12 7.53 -2.39
N GLN A 100 21.37 6.48 -2.07
CA GLN A 100 20.63 5.66 -3.03
C GLN A 100 19.33 5.16 -2.41
N SER A 101 18.20 5.29 -3.11
CA SER A 101 16.98 4.58 -2.75
C SER A 101 17.10 3.11 -3.09
N GLY A 102 16.45 2.29 -2.28
CA GLY A 102 16.30 0.86 -2.49
C GLY A 102 15.59 0.23 -1.31
N THR A 103 15.24 -1.05 -1.46
CA THR A 103 14.75 -1.85 -0.35
C THR A 103 15.85 -1.93 0.73
N PRO A 104 15.53 -1.65 2.01
CA PRO A 104 16.53 -1.76 3.07
C PRO A 104 16.97 -3.22 3.25
N GLU A 105 18.17 -3.38 3.81
CA GLU A 105 18.54 -4.62 4.47
C GLU A 105 17.77 -4.72 5.80
N HIS A 106 17.00 -5.78 5.98
CA HIS A 106 16.33 -6.08 7.25
C HIS A 106 17.30 -6.89 8.11
N ILE A 107 17.70 -6.34 9.26
CA ILE A 107 18.66 -6.97 10.18
C ILE A 107 17.92 -7.83 11.21
N SER A 108 16.82 -7.31 11.77
CA SER A 108 15.95 -8.04 12.68
C SER A 108 14.55 -7.42 12.68
N PHE A 109 13.55 -8.20 13.08
CA PHE A 109 12.16 -7.75 13.12
C PHE A 109 11.67 -7.53 14.54
N GLY A 110 10.71 -6.63 14.69
CA GLY A 110 10.25 -6.22 16.01
C GLY A 110 9.26 -7.16 16.70
N CYS A 111 8.66 -8.11 15.97
CA CYS A 111 7.54 -8.94 16.45
C CYS A 111 7.77 -10.45 16.23
N GLU A 112 9.00 -10.95 16.31
CA GLU A 112 9.38 -12.32 15.91
C GLU A 112 8.79 -13.46 16.77
N THR A 113 8.05 -13.17 17.86
CA THR A 113 7.41 -14.20 18.69
C THR A 113 5.95 -13.89 19.01
N ARG A 114 5.18 -14.94 19.31
CA ARG A 114 3.77 -14.86 19.69
C ARG A 114 3.57 -14.04 20.96
N GLU A 115 4.48 -14.14 21.92
CA GLU A 115 4.44 -13.36 23.17
C GLU A 115 4.58 -11.86 22.87
N ILE A 116 5.54 -11.47 22.02
CA ILE A 116 5.71 -10.07 21.62
C ILE A 116 4.47 -9.55 20.88
N TRP A 117 3.90 -10.38 20.01
CA TRP A 117 2.64 -10.06 19.34
C TRP A 117 1.52 -9.78 20.33
N GLU A 118 1.23 -10.71 21.25
CA GLU A 118 0.11 -10.59 22.20
C GLU A 118 0.31 -9.44 23.20
N GLU A 119 1.53 -9.24 23.71
CA GLU A 119 1.80 -8.26 24.76
C GLU A 119 2.01 -6.83 24.23
N THR A 120 2.53 -6.68 23.00
CA THR A 120 2.95 -5.37 22.47
C THR A 120 2.19 -4.97 21.21
N TYR A 121 2.25 -5.77 20.15
CA TYR A 121 1.77 -5.34 18.83
C TYR A 121 0.25 -5.42 18.68
N LYS A 122 -0.37 -6.51 19.14
CA LYS A 122 -1.81 -6.72 19.04
C LYS A 122 -2.61 -5.61 19.74
N PRO A 123 -2.29 -5.18 20.99
CA PRO A 123 -2.98 -4.05 21.62
C PRO A 123 -2.83 -2.73 20.84
N ILE A 124 -1.67 -2.48 20.23
CA ILE A 124 -1.44 -1.31 19.37
C ILE A 124 -2.39 -1.35 18.18
N TYR A 125 -2.45 -2.48 17.46
CA TYR A 125 -3.32 -2.61 16.30
C TYR A 125 -4.80 -2.55 16.68
N GLN A 126 -5.22 -3.19 17.78
CA GLN A 126 -6.61 -3.14 18.27
C GLN A 126 -7.06 -1.71 18.62
N SER A 127 -6.15 -0.86 19.08
CA SER A 127 -6.42 0.54 19.41
C SER A 127 -6.05 1.52 18.29
N TYR A 128 -5.59 1.02 17.13
CA TYR A 128 -5.03 1.81 16.04
C TYR A 128 -5.95 2.94 15.58
N GLN A 129 -5.35 4.13 15.44
CA GLN A 129 -5.94 5.32 14.84
C GLN A 129 -5.00 5.84 13.76
N LEU A 130 -5.55 6.19 12.61
CA LEU A 130 -4.79 6.74 11.50
C LEU A 130 -4.57 8.23 11.71
N GLU A 131 -3.31 8.68 11.72
CA GLU A 131 -2.99 10.10 11.70
C GLU A 131 -3.26 10.67 10.29
N LEU A 132 -4.22 11.59 10.20
CA LEU A 132 -4.69 12.14 8.93
C LEU A 132 -4.33 13.62 8.79
N ASP A 133 -3.65 13.97 7.69
CA ASP A 133 -3.65 15.35 7.19
C ASP A 133 -4.94 15.63 6.42
N LYS A 134 -6.02 15.83 7.17
CA LYS A 134 -7.38 16.05 6.63
C LYS A 134 -7.43 17.19 5.60
N ASN A 135 -6.68 18.26 5.83
CA ASN A 135 -6.67 19.42 4.95
C ASN A 135 -6.06 19.09 3.59
N THR A 136 -4.92 18.38 3.59
CA THR A 136 -4.27 17.96 2.34
C THR A 136 -5.14 16.98 1.57
N ILE A 137 -5.71 15.97 2.24
CA ILE A 137 -6.59 14.96 1.62
C ILE A 137 -7.79 15.63 0.94
N CYS A 138 -8.56 16.45 1.68
CA CYS A 138 -9.75 17.11 1.14
C CYS A 138 -9.41 18.08 0.00
N LYS A 139 -8.30 18.82 0.10
CA LYS A 139 -7.84 19.75 -0.95
C LYS A 139 -7.46 19.01 -2.22
N GLN A 140 -6.69 17.93 -2.12
CA GLN A 140 -6.29 17.12 -3.27
C GLN A 140 -7.49 16.43 -3.93
N TYR A 141 -8.37 15.84 -3.12
CA TYR A 141 -9.61 15.25 -3.60
C TYR A 141 -10.45 16.24 -4.42
N ALA A 142 -10.71 17.44 -3.88
CA ALA A 142 -11.48 18.47 -4.57
C ALA A 142 -10.83 18.87 -5.90
N ALA A 143 -9.51 19.11 -5.90
CA ALA A 143 -8.77 19.51 -7.09
C ALA A 143 -8.76 18.43 -8.18
N TYR A 144 -8.58 17.16 -7.81
CA TYR A 144 -8.58 16.04 -8.76
C TYR A 144 -9.98 15.73 -9.28
N ARG A 145 -11.01 15.85 -8.43
CA ARG A 145 -12.40 15.65 -8.83
C ARG A 145 -12.86 16.72 -9.82
N GLU A 146 -12.51 17.99 -9.61
CA GLU A 146 -12.77 19.09 -10.55
C GLU A 146 -12.13 18.83 -11.93
N GLN A 147 -10.95 18.23 -11.95
CA GLN A 147 -10.23 17.85 -13.18
C GLN A 147 -10.75 16.55 -13.83
N GLY A 148 -11.77 15.90 -13.28
CA GLY A 148 -12.29 14.63 -13.78
C GLY A 148 -11.27 13.49 -13.71
N LYS A 149 -10.36 13.52 -12.73
CA LYS A 149 -9.40 12.44 -12.47
C LYS A 149 -10.10 11.24 -11.82
N TRP A 150 -9.52 10.06 -12.01
CA TRP A 150 -9.90 8.87 -11.25
C TRP A 150 -9.10 8.85 -9.95
N ILE A 151 -9.77 8.86 -8.81
CA ILE A 151 -9.16 9.04 -7.50
C ILE A 151 -9.17 7.72 -6.74
N PHE A 152 -8.09 7.36 -6.06
CA PHE A 152 -8.06 6.15 -5.23
C PHE A 152 -7.48 6.38 -3.84
N LEU A 153 -7.83 5.47 -2.94
CA LEU A 153 -7.16 5.27 -1.66
C LEU A 153 -6.14 4.13 -1.78
N THR A 154 -5.16 4.11 -0.88
CA THR A 154 -4.21 3.00 -0.79
C THR A 154 -4.36 2.20 0.50
N GLY A 155 -3.97 0.93 0.45
CA GLY A 155 -3.85 0.05 1.61
C GLY A 155 -2.65 -0.88 1.47
N LEU A 156 -2.23 -1.48 2.58
CA LEU A 156 -1.21 -2.54 2.61
C LEU A 156 -1.88 -3.81 3.11
N GLU A 157 -1.76 -4.94 2.43
CA GLU A 157 -2.40 -6.18 2.89
C GLU A 157 -1.59 -6.93 3.97
N SER A 158 -2.21 -7.98 4.51
CA SER A 158 -1.76 -8.71 5.70
C SER A 158 -0.52 -9.58 5.51
N ILE A 159 -0.25 -10.14 4.32
CA ILE A 159 1.01 -10.85 3.99
C ILE A 159 2.18 -9.88 4.04
N GLU A 160 2.08 -8.72 3.41
CA GLU A 160 3.14 -7.72 3.50
C GLU A 160 3.31 -7.22 4.95
N ALA A 161 2.22 -7.07 5.72
CA ALA A 161 2.31 -6.78 7.15
C ALA A 161 3.02 -7.88 7.95
N LEU A 162 2.69 -9.16 7.71
CA LEU A 162 3.34 -10.32 8.33
C LEU A 162 4.84 -10.30 8.07
N ARG A 163 5.25 -10.03 6.82
CA ARG A 163 6.66 -9.94 6.44
C ARG A 163 7.37 -8.78 7.12
N LYS A 164 6.72 -7.63 7.28
CA LYS A 164 7.29 -6.47 8.00
C LYS A 164 7.37 -6.64 9.52
N LEU A 165 6.47 -7.42 10.10
CA LEU A 165 6.39 -7.66 11.55
C LEU A 165 7.28 -8.81 12.01
N LEU A 166 7.26 -9.92 11.28
CA LEU A 166 7.91 -11.17 11.66
C LEU A 166 9.18 -11.46 10.85
N GLY A 167 9.29 -10.87 9.66
CA GLY A 167 10.26 -11.28 8.66
C GLY A 167 9.81 -12.49 7.84
N ASP A 168 10.47 -12.70 6.71
CA ASP A 168 10.13 -13.76 5.75
C ASP A 168 10.22 -15.16 6.37
N VAL A 169 11.28 -15.45 7.11
CA VAL A 169 11.51 -16.80 7.68
C VAL A 169 10.47 -17.14 8.75
N VAL A 170 10.28 -16.26 9.74
CA VAL A 170 9.33 -16.52 10.83
C VAL A 170 7.90 -16.54 10.31
N SER A 171 7.52 -15.61 9.42
CA SER A 171 6.17 -15.60 8.85
C SER A 171 5.87 -16.88 8.07
N MET A 172 6.76 -17.32 7.16
CA MET A 172 6.53 -18.51 6.34
C MET A 172 6.57 -19.81 7.16
N MET A 173 7.49 -19.94 8.13
CA MET A 173 7.52 -21.11 9.01
C MET A 173 6.26 -21.16 9.89
N SER A 174 5.84 -20.02 10.44
CA SER A 174 4.64 -19.95 11.29
C SER A 174 3.35 -20.21 10.51
N MET A 175 3.29 -19.94 9.21
CA MET A 175 2.15 -20.38 8.37
C MET A 175 1.94 -21.90 8.41
N ALA A 176 3.01 -22.69 8.58
CA ALA A 176 2.93 -24.15 8.66
C ALA A 176 2.85 -24.67 10.10
N GLU A 177 3.61 -24.05 11.01
CA GLU A 177 3.78 -24.54 12.39
C GLU A 177 2.75 -23.98 13.37
N ASP A 178 2.27 -22.76 13.14
CA ASP A 178 1.30 -22.06 14.00
C ASP A 178 0.30 -21.20 13.18
N PRO A 179 -0.57 -21.84 12.37
CA PRO A 179 -1.49 -21.15 11.49
C PRO A 179 -2.48 -20.24 12.23
N ASP A 180 -2.86 -20.59 13.46
CA ASP A 180 -3.76 -19.77 14.28
C ASP A 180 -3.13 -18.42 14.64
N TRP A 181 -1.80 -18.36 14.81
CA TRP A 181 -1.10 -17.10 15.03
C TRP A 181 -1.15 -16.19 13.80
N ILE A 182 -0.92 -16.76 12.62
CA ILE A 182 -0.96 -16.04 11.34
C ILE A 182 -2.36 -15.48 11.08
N ILE A 183 -3.41 -16.28 11.33
CA ILE A 183 -4.80 -15.84 11.22
C ILE A 183 -5.08 -14.67 12.18
N ASP A 184 -4.59 -14.74 13.42
CA ASP A 184 -4.79 -13.68 14.41
C ASP A 184 -4.10 -12.37 14.03
N ILE A 185 -2.86 -12.43 13.52
CA ILE A 185 -2.15 -11.25 13.01
C ILE A 185 -2.88 -10.67 11.80
N SER A 186 -3.19 -11.50 10.80
CA SER A 186 -3.89 -11.10 9.57
C SER A 186 -5.18 -10.37 9.91
N ARG A 187 -6.04 -10.99 10.74
CA ARG A 187 -7.33 -10.43 11.14
C ARG A 187 -7.18 -9.13 11.90
N THR A 188 -6.31 -9.09 12.91
CA THR A 188 -6.12 -7.90 13.75
C THR A 188 -5.58 -6.72 12.93
N TYR A 189 -4.63 -6.99 12.05
CA TYR A 189 -4.06 -5.99 11.15
C TYR A 189 -5.10 -5.46 10.17
N THR A 190 -5.86 -6.35 9.52
CA THR A 190 -6.92 -5.95 8.59
C THR A 190 -8.02 -5.14 9.27
N ASP A 191 -8.35 -5.45 10.52
CA ASP A 191 -9.27 -4.62 11.31
C ASP A 191 -8.74 -3.19 11.51
N ALA A 192 -7.44 -3.04 11.76
CA ALA A 192 -6.79 -1.73 11.88
C ALA A 192 -6.77 -0.96 10.55
N LEU A 193 -6.50 -1.66 9.44
CA LEU A 193 -6.52 -1.09 8.10
C LEU A 193 -7.92 -0.57 7.75
N ILE A 194 -8.96 -1.39 7.95
CA ILE A 194 -10.34 -0.98 7.67
C ILE A 194 -10.74 0.21 8.55
N ARG A 195 -10.39 0.21 9.85
CA ARG A 195 -10.61 1.38 10.73
C ARG A 195 -9.94 2.65 10.21
N GLY A 196 -8.73 2.56 9.66
CA GLY A 196 -8.05 3.72 9.08
C GLY A 196 -8.72 4.20 7.79
N LEU A 197 -9.16 3.28 6.94
CA LEU A 197 -9.93 3.61 5.74
C LEU A 197 -11.28 4.27 6.09
N ASP A 198 -11.98 3.77 7.11
CA ASP A 198 -13.22 4.37 7.64
C ASP A 198 -12.98 5.83 8.09
N GLN A 199 -11.85 6.12 8.74
CA GLN A 199 -11.49 7.49 9.13
C GLN A 199 -11.28 8.41 7.93
N ILE A 200 -10.72 7.90 6.83
CA ILE A 200 -10.52 8.66 5.59
C ILE A 200 -11.86 8.97 4.92
N VAL A 201 -12.72 7.97 4.71
CA VAL A 201 -14.02 8.19 4.04
C VAL A 201 -14.97 9.04 4.89
N SER A 202 -14.81 9.01 6.22
CA SER A 202 -15.53 9.90 7.16
C SER A 202 -15.23 11.40 6.96
N LEU A 203 -14.22 11.76 6.15
CA LEU A 203 -13.98 13.13 5.72
C LEU A 203 -15.01 13.63 4.68
N GLY A 204 -15.89 12.76 4.20
CA GLY A 204 -16.91 13.10 3.19
C GLY A 204 -16.38 13.10 1.75
N ILE A 205 -15.26 12.41 1.50
CA ILE A 205 -14.74 12.18 0.15
C ILE A 205 -15.34 10.91 -0.45
N ASP A 206 -15.40 10.85 -1.77
CA ASP A 206 -15.94 9.71 -2.53
C ASP A 206 -14.93 9.25 -3.60
N PRO A 207 -13.87 8.50 -3.22
CA PRO A 207 -12.87 7.93 -4.14
C PRO A 207 -13.48 6.91 -5.10
N ASP A 208 -12.89 6.76 -6.28
CA ASP A 208 -13.32 5.80 -7.31
C ASP A 208 -12.77 4.38 -7.08
N GLY A 209 -11.73 4.22 -6.26
CA GLY A 209 -11.09 2.93 -6.03
C GLY A 209 -10.25 2.81 -4.77
N LEU A 210 -9.91 1.56 -4.45
CA LEU A 210 -8.95 1.17 -3.42
C LEU A 210 -7.84 0.33 -4.08
N TRP A 211 -6.60 0.80 -3.97
CA TRP A 211 -5.40 0.11 -4.43
C TRP A 211 -4.65 -0.48 -3.23
N VAL A 212 -4.66 -1.80 -3.12
CA VAL A 212 -3.98 -2.52 -2.04
C VAL A 212 -2.69 -3.12 -2.54
N TYR A 213 -1.60 -2.82 -1.85
CA TYR A 213 -0.27 -3.34 -2.13
C TYR A 213 -0.02 -4.59 -1.27
N GLY A 214 0.56 -5.61 -1.88
CA GLY A 214 1.06 -6.81 -1.23
C GLY A 214 2.17 -7.44 -2.05
N ASP A 215 2.90 -8.40 -1.46
CA ASP A 215 3.95 -9.17 -2.13
C ASP A 215 3.78 -10.66 -1.77
N MET A 216 3.01 -11.38 -2.59
CA MET A 216 2.63 -12.77 -2.29
C MET A 216 3.41 -13.81 -3.09
N ALA A 217 4.29 -13.38 -3.99
CA ALA A 217 5.02 -14.26 -4.89
C ALA A 217 6.45 -13.78 -5.15
N TYR A 218 7.26 -14.71 -5.65
CA TYR A 218 8.60 -14.46 -6.14
C TYR A 218 8.66 -14.81 -7.64
N ASN A 219 9.86 -14.92 -8.22
CA ASN A 219 10.03 -15.07 -9.68
C ASN A 219 9.48 -16.37 -10.29
N HIS A 220 9.11 -17.38 -9.49
CA HIS A 220 8.68 -18.69 -10.00
C HIS A 220 7.40 -19.27 -9.36
N ALA A 221 6.92 -18.73 -8.24
CA ALA A 221 5.70 -19.19 -7.58
C ALA A 221 5.24 -18.23 -6.48
N THR A 222 4.08 -18.53 -5.90
CA THR A 222 3.61 -17.95 -4.64
C THR A 222 4.49 -18.35 -3.45
N MET A 223 4.59 -17.49 -2.44
CA MET A 223 5.38 -17.74 -1.22
C MET A 223 4.80 -18.84 -0.33
N CYS A 224 3.48 -19.07 -0.41
CA CYS A 224 2.80 -20.17 0.26
C CYS A 224 1.91 -20.92 -0.73
N SER A 225 1.46 -22.12 -0.35
CA SER A 225 0.55 -22.88 -1.21
C SER A 225 -0.79 -22.14 -1.38
N PRO A 226 -1.48 -22.27 -2.53
CA PRO A 226 -2.81 -21.67 -2.70
C PRO A 226 -3.83 -22.11 -1.65
N GLN A 227 -3.65 -23.29 -1.05
CA GLN A 227 -4.48 -23.76 0.06
C GLN A 227 -4.20 -22.97 1.34
N MET A 228 -2.93 -22.82 1.72
CA MET A 228 -2.56 -22.02 2.89
C MET A 228 -3.02 -20.57 2.74
N TYR A 229 -2.84 -19.95 1.57
CA TYR A 229 -3.36 -18.62 1.30
C TYR A 229 -4.88 -18.53 1.54
N LYS A 230 -5.66 -19.47 1.00
CA LYS A 230 -7.12 -19.50 1.12
C LYS A 230 -7.60 -19.64 2.56
N GLU A 231 -6.86 -20.39 3.37
CA GLU A 231 -7.22 -20.68 4.76
C GLU A 231 -6.78 -19.57 5.71
N LEU A 232 -5.58 -19.01 5.50
CA LEU A 232 -4.92 -18.15 6.49
C LEU A 232 -5.14 -16.64 6.25
N VAL A 233 -5.15 -16.19 4.99
CA VAL A 233 -5.06 -14.75 4.66
C VAL A 233 -6.19 -14.28 3.74
N TRP A 234 -6.60 -15.09 2.76
CA TRP A 234 -7.66 -14.76 1.82
C TRP A 234 -8.96 -14.23 2.48
N PRO A 235 -9.44 -14.77 3.63
CA PRO A 235 -10.64 -14.24 4.27
C PRO A 235 -10.51 -12.75 4.59
N ASP A 236 -9.33 -12.28 5.00
CA ASP A 236 -9.09 -10.89 5.31
C ASP A 236 -8.89 -10.03 4.06
N HIS A 237 -8.25 -10.55 3.01
CA HIS A 237 -8.21 -9.86 1.70
C HIS A 237 -9.61 -9.63 1.13
N LYS A 238 -10.47 -10.66 1.25
CA LYS A 238 -11.87 -10.55 0.84
C LYS A 238 -12.58 -9.45 1.65
N ARG A 239 -12.34 -9.34 2.96
CA ARG A 239 -12.95 -8.29 3.79
C ARG A 239 -12.55 -6.89 3.33
N ILE A 240 -11.30 -6.68 2.90
CA ILE A 240 -10.85 -5.40 2.35
C ILE A 240 -11.57 -5.10 1.01
N ALA A 241 -11.67 -6.10 0.14
CA ALA A 241 -12.39 -5.95 -1.14
C ALA A 241 -13.90 -5.70 -0.94
N ASP A 242 -14.53 -6.43 -0.02
CA ASP A 242 -15.93 -6.22 0.35
C ASP A 242 -16.16 -4.81 0.90
N TRP A 243 -15.28 -4.33 1.78
CA TRP A 243 -15.32 -2.96 2.29
C TRP A 243 -15.25 -1.93 1.15
N ALA A 244 -14.34 -2.11 0.19
CA ALA A 244 -14.25 -1.23 -0.98
C ALA A 244 -15.56 -1.24 -1.78
N HIS A 245 -16.13 -2.41 -2.03
CA HIS A 245 -17.40 -2.54 -2.76
C HIS A 245 -18.60 -1.91 -2.02
N THR A 246 -18.63 -1.94 -0.69
CA THR A 246 -19.68 -1.24 0.09
C THR A 246 -19.60 0.29 -0.02
N HIS A 247 -18.46 0.83 -0.46
CA HIS A 247 -18.24 2.25 -0.75
C HIS A 247 -18.23 2.55 -2.26
N ASP A 248 -18.80 1.66 -3.09
CA ASP A 248 -18.86 1.80 -4.55
C ASP A 248 -17.48 1.94 -5.25
N MET A 249 -16.40 1.54 -4.58
CA MET A 249 -15.03 1.61 -5.09
C MET A 249 -14.69 0.40 -5.96
N LYS A 250 -13.87 0.59 -6.99
CA LYS A 250 -13.13 -0.51 -7.63
C LYS A 250 -12.01 -1.00 -6.73
N PHE A 251 -11.80 -2.30 -6.66
CA PHE A 251 -10.71 -2.90 -5.90
C PHE A 251 -9.57 -3.36 -6.82
N ILE A 252 -8.34 -2.94 -6.50
CA ILE A 252 -7.12 -3.36 -7.19
C ILE A 252 -6.21 -3.98 -6.14
N LEU A 253 -5.87 -5.26 -6.30
CA LEU A 253 -4.82 -5.91 -5.52
C LEU A 253 -3.56 -5.99 -6.38
N HIS A 254 -2.52 -5.30 -5.97
CA HIS A 254 -1.20 -5.38 -6.56
C HIS A 254 -0.36 -6.40 -5.80
N THR A 255 0.28 -7.29 -6.55
CA THR A 255 1.32 -8.19 -6.06
C THR A 255 2.40 -8.36 -7.11
N ASP A 256 3.65 -8.28 -6.67
CA ASP A 256 4.78 -8.69 -7.49
C ASP A 256 4.90 -10.22 -7.55
N GLY A 257 5.70 -10.70 -8.50
CA GLY A 257 6.00 -12.13 -8.69
C GLY A 257 5.01 -12.89 -9.58
N ASP A 258 5.19 -14.21 -9.63
CA ASP A 258 4.36 -15.12 -10.43
C ASP A 258 3.24 -15.73 -9.58
N VAL A 259 2.00 -15.32 -9.88
CA VAL A 259 0.77 -15.78 -9.21
C VAL A 259 -0.15 -16.61 -10.13
N ASN A 260 0.38 -17.11 -11.26
CA ASN A 260 -0.38 -17.86 -12.26
C ASN A 260 -0.60 -19.34 -11.92
#